data_AF-A0A3M1NQ33-F1
#
_entry.id   AF-A0A3M1NQ33-F1
#
_cell.length_a   1.000
_cell.length_b   1.000
_cell.length_c   1.000
_cell.angle_alpha   90.00
_cell.angle_beta   90.00
_cell.angle_gamma   90.00
#
_symmetry.space_group_name_H-M   'P 1'
#
loop_
_entity.id
_entity.type
_entity.pdbx_description
1 polymer ?
#
loop_
_entity_poly.entity_id
_entity_poly.type
_entity_poly.pdbx_seq_one_letter_code
_entity_poly.pdbx_strand_id
1 'polypeptide(L)'
;FNKKELSGTARLSIKNHDGSNKLILDTNGLDIVSVTDRDGETPLPFHLGDSLKYLGRPLEITITPKTTEVVVYYHTRPGALALQWLEPDQTTSKQFPFLFTQSQAILARSWVPCQDTPGNKITYSATIKVAPPLRAVMSATPVQSDVENGVYRFRMDKPIPPYLIALAVGELEYRPLGPRSGVYAEPALIAKAAAEFRDTEKMIHIAEKLWGPYRWDRYDILVLPPSFPFGGMENARLTFVTPTVLAGDRSLVALIAHELSHSWSGNLVTCKVWNDFWLNEGFTTYLENRIMEELYGKDFAMMLSVLGYHDLLEEMEEMGTNSPDTRLKLSLEGRDPDEGLTGVPYEKGRLFLTLLENAFGRQKWDAFLKSYFDKYAFQAITTEDFLNYLNQQLIKGNQELQSLLMINQWVYESGLPENCPIPESREFARVEREVEKWLNGMPAIKINSENWTALHWLHFLRSLPPTLSQEQMKELDDTFHFTQSQNSEILFVWLKLSIHNHYSAADSTLQNFLMTVGRRKFVLPLYKEMIKTEKGKQRAREIYLKARSHYHPVTYLSIDPLLDVSG
;
A
#
# COMPACT_ATOMS: atom_id res chain seq x y z
N PHE A 1 -0.11 17.51 -18.68
CA PHE A 1 0.99 18.18 -17.97
C PHE A 1 0.79 19.69 -17.86
N ASN A 2 0.84 20.50 -18.92
CA ASN A 2 0.71 21.96 -18.81
C ASN A 2 -0.51 22.46 -18.01
N LYS A 3 -1.67 21.80 -18.17
CA LYS A 3 -2.89 22.11 -17.41
C LYS A 3 -3.10 21.25 -16.15
N LYS A 4 -2.21 20.27 -15.89
CA LYS A 4 -2.40 19.23 -14.86
C LYS A 4 -3.80 18.59 -14.92
N GLU A 5 -4.19 18.18 -16.13
CA GLU A 5 -5.54 17.73 -16.47
C GLU A 5 -5.48 16.44 -17.28
N LEU A 6 -6.38 15.50 -16.98
CA LEU A 6 -6.79 14.42 -17.87
C LEU A 6 -8.16 14.80 -18.46
N SER A 7 -8.27 14.78 -19.79
CA SER A 7 -9.50 15.16 -20.51
C SER A 7 -9.90 14.04 -21.47
N GLY A 8 -11.16 13.65 -21.48
CA GLY A 8 -11.64 12.62 -22.39
C GLY A 8 -13.04 12.12 -22.07
N THR A 9 -13.24 10.83 -22.30
CA THR A 9 -14.55 10.17 -22.15
C THR A 9 -14.44 8.90 -21.34
N ALA A 10 -15.37 8.71 -20.40
CA ALA A 10 -15.61 7.43 -19.74
C ALA A 10 -16.84 6.79 -20.36
N ARG A 11 -16.65 5.60 -20.95
CA ARG A 11 -17.72 4.83 -21.59
C ARG A 11 -18.06 3.64 -20.70
N LEU A 12 -19.25 3.67 -20.11
CA LEU A 12 -19.72 2.68 -19.17
C LEU A 12 -20.74 1.77 -19.84
N SER A 13 -20.44 0.48 -19.96
CA SER A 13 -21.44 -0.55 -20.25
C SER A 13 -22.13 -0.95 -18.96
N ILE A 14 -23.44 -0.76 -18.87
CA ILE A 14 -24.21 -0.94 -17.64
C ILE A 14 -25.17 -2.14 -17.72
N LYS A 15 -25.36 -2.81 -16.58
CA LYS A 15 -26.39 -3.84 -16.39
C LYS A 15 -27.47 -3.28 -15.45
N ASN A 16 -28.63 -2.95 -16.01
CA ASN A 16 -29.74 -2.41 -15.24
C ASN A 16 -30.64 -3.54 -14.71
N HIS A 17 -30.26 -4.12 -13.58
CA HIS A 17 -30.92 -5.30 -13.01
C HIS A 17 -32.35 -5.02 -12.53
N ASP A 18 -32.62 -3.82 -12.03
CA ASP A 18 -33.90 -3.46 -11.39
C ASP A 18 -34.81 -2.61 -12.29
N GLY A 19 -34.42 -2.38 -13.56
CA GLY A 19 -35.16 -1.50 -14.46
C GLY A 19 -35.23 -0.05 -13.98
N SER A 20 -34.17 0.44 -13.32
CA SER A 20 -34.05 1.82 -12.82
C SER A 20 -34.09 2.84 -13.96
N ASN A 21 -34.63 4.03 -13.66
CA ASN A 21 -34.59 5.20 -14.55
C ASN A 21 -33.44 6.15 -14.21
N LYS A 22 -32.53 5.74 -13.32
CA LYS A 22 -31.42 6.56 -12.83
C LYS A 22 -30.16 5.73 -12.66
N LEU A 23 -29.05 6.24 -13.17
CA LEU A 23 -27.69 5.79 -12.87
C LEU A 23 -27.04 6.84 -11.97
N ILE A 24 -26.37 6.41 -10.91
CA ILE A 24 -25.59 7.29 -10.04
C ILE A 24 -24.13 6.87 -10.11
N LEU A 25 -23.25 7.81 -10.44
CA LEU A 25 -21.80 7.64 -10.43
C LEU A 25 -21.19 8.54 -9.34
N ASP A 26 -20.12 8.07 -8.73
CA ASP A 26 -19.30 8.87 -7.84
C ASP A 26 -18.41 9.82 -8.65
N THR A 27 -18.32 11.07 -8.21
CA THR A 27 -17.37 12.05 -8.74
C THR A 27 -16.76 12.88 -7.61
N ASN A 28 -15.52 13.31 -7.74
CA ASN A 28 -14.91 14.26 -6.80
C ASN A 28 -14.07 15.29 -7.55
N GLY A 29 -14.61 16.50 -7.74
CA GLY A 29 -13.91 17.58 -8.44
C GLY A 29 -13.77 17.37 -9.95
N LEU A 30 -14.60 16.54 -10.56
CA LEU A 30 -14.70 16.38 -12.02
C LEU A 30 -15.56 17.47 -12.65
N ASP A 31 -15.14 17.96 -13.80
CA ASP A 31 -15.92 18.86 -14.64
C ASP A 31 -16.60 18.05 -15.74
N ILE A 32 -17.93 17.89 -15.62
CA ILE A 32 -18.74 17.12 -16.57
C ILE A 32 -19.21 18.04 -17.70
N VAL A 33 -18.81 17.72 -18.93
CA VAL A 33 -19.12 18.50 -20.14
C VAL A 33 -20.46 18.09 -20.72
N SER A 34 -20.67 16.78 -20.90
CA SER A 34 -21.93 16.21 -21.40
C SER A 34 -22.03 14.74 -21.03
N VAL A 35 -23.26 14.24 -21.04
CA VAL A 35 -23.55 12.81 -20.91
C VAL A 35 -24.44 12.41 -22.07
N THR A 36 -24.08 11.31 -22.72
CA THR A 36 -24.89 10.71 -23.79
C THR A 36 -25.10 9.24 -23.49
N ASP A 37 -25.98 8.59 -24.24
CA ASP A 37 -26.02 7.13 -24.31
C ASP A 37 -24.80 6.61 -25.09
N ARG A 38 -24.98 5.90 -26.20
CA ARG A 38 -23.90 5.37 -27.05
C ARG A 38 -23.25 6.50 -27.85
N ASP A 39 -21.95 6.40 -28.14
CA ASP A 39 -21.16 7.22 -29.11
C ASP A 39 -21.62 8.68 -29.40
N GLY A 40 -22.18 9.39 -28.42
CA GLY A 40 -22.68 10.75 -28.63
C GLY A 40 -24.04 10.87 -29.35
N GLU A 41 -24.81 9.79 -29.52
CA GLU A 41 -26.06 9.80 -30.30
C GLU A 41 -27.19 10.56 -29.59
N THR A 42 -27.50 10.20 -28.33
CA THR A 42 -28.62 10.79 -27.59
C THR A 42 -28.13 11.44 -26.29
N PRO A 43 -28.31 12.76 -26.11
CA PRO A 43 -28.04 13.43 -24.84
C PRO A 43 -28.89 12.84 -23.71
N LEU A 44 -28.25 12.52 -22.59
CA LEU A 44 -28.92 12.08 -21.37
C LEU A 44 -28.94 13.23 -20.36
N PRO A 45 -30.11 13.59 -19.80
CA PRO A 45 -30.17 14.56 -18.71
C PRO A 45 -29.33 14.09 -17.53
N PHE A 46 -28.52 14.99 -16.98
CA PHE A 46 -27.73 14.71 -15.79
C PHE A 46 -27.74 15.87 -14.81
N HIS A 47 -27.46 15.57 -13.56
CA HIS A 47 -27.35 16.53 -12.47
C HIS A 47 -26.22 16.13 -11.53
N LEU A 48 -25.36 17.08 -11.14
CA LEU A 48 -24.41 16.89 -10.05
C LEU A 48 -25.05 17.35 -8.75
N GLY A 49 -25.30 16.40 -7.84
CA GLY A 49 -25.86 16.69 -6.53
C GLY A 49 -24.94 17.51 -5.62
N ASP A 50 -25.37 17.69 -4.38
CA ASP A 50 -24.61 18.41 -3.36
C ASP A 50 -23.31 17.68 -3.00
N SER A 51 -22.32 18.46 -2.55
CA SER A 51 -21.07 17.90 -2.06
C SER A 51 -21.29 17.19 -0.73
N LEU A 52 -20.95 15.92 -0.68
CA LEU A 52 -20.92 15.10 0.51
C LEU A 52 -19.49 15.04 1.05
N LYS A 53 -19.35 15.18 2.37
CA LYS A 53 -18.05 15.11 3.03
C LYS A 53 -17.37 13.78 2.69
N TYR A 54 -16.09 13.82 2.30
CA TYR A 54 -15.26 12.69 1.85
C TYR A 54 -15.69 12.04 0.51
N LEU A 55 -16.98 11.97 0.20
CA LEU A 55 -17.50 11.23 -0.96
C LEU A 55 -17.52 12.01 -2.28
N GLY A 56 -17.43 13.34 -2.23
CA GLY A 56 -17.53 14.21 -3.41
C GLY A 56 -18.99 14.49 -3.79
N ARG A 57 -19.31 14.52 -5.08
CA ARG A 57 -20.66 14.84 -5.60
C ARG A 57 -21.22 13.64 -6.38
N PRO A 58 -22.47 13.22 -6.14
CA PRO A 58 -23.10 12.21 -6.96
C PRO A 58 -23.43 12.79 -8.35
N LEU A 59 -23.01 12.11 -9.41
CA LEU A 59 -23.43 12.37 -10.77
C LEU A 59 -24.65 11.51 -11.07
N GLU A 60 -25.81 12.15 -11.11
CA GLU A 60 -27.09 11.53 -11.38
C GLU A 60 -27.42 11.63 -12.87
N ILE A 61 -27.63 10.50 -13.53
CA ILE A 61 -27.90 10.43 -14.96
C ILE A 61 -29.26 9.76 -15.16
N THR A 62 -30.16 10.45 -15.86
CA THR A 62 -31.45 9.89 -16.24
C THR A 62 -31.24 8.86 -17.34
N ILE A 63 -31.63 7.62 -17.06
CA ILE A 63 -31.55 6.50 -18.00
C ILE A 63 -32.94 5.89 -18.19
N THR A 64 -33.05 4.97 -19.14
CA THR A 64 -34.24 4.11 -19.29
C THR A 64 -33.88 2.66 -18.96
N PRO A 65 -34.87 1.78 -18.72
CA PRO A 65 -34.62 0.34 -18.52
C PRO A 65 -33.90 -0.34 -19.69
N LYS A 66 -33.92 0.28 -20.88
CA LYS A 66 -33.24 -0.20 -22.10
C LYS A 66 -31.82 0.35 -22.27
N THR A 67 -31.39 1.26 -21.41
CA THR A 67 -30.07 1.88 -21.49
C THR A 67 -29.01 0.84 -21.13
N THR A 68 -28.08 0.61 -22.05
CA THR A 68 -27.01 -0.39 -21.92
C THR A 68 -25.63 0.25 -21.89
N GLU A 69 -25.55 1.52 -22.25
CA GLU A 69 -24.31 2.28 -22.32
C GLU A 69 -24.55 3.75 -21.97
N VAL A 70 -23.56 4.33 -21.29
CA VAL A 70 -23.52 5.75 -20.95
C VAL A 70 -22.11 6.26 -21.25
N VAL A 71 -21.99 7.38 -21.96
CA VAL A 71 -20.72 8.05 -22.22
C VAL A 71 -20.70 9.39 -21.49
N VAL A 72 -19.74 9.56 -20.60
CA VAL A 72 -19.50 10.79 -19.85
C VAL A 72 -18.29 11.50 -20.45
N TYR A 73 -18.48 12.71 -20.95
CA TYR A 73 -17.42 13.60 -21.41
C TYR A 73 -17.00 14.50 -20.25
N TYR A 74 -15.72 14.48 -19.88
CA TYR A 74 -15.26 15.17 -18.68
C TYR A 74 -13.78 15.55 -18.75
N HIS A 75 -13.38 16.39 -17.81
CA HIS A 75 -11.98 16.60 -17.50
C HIS A 75 -11.76 16.67 -15.98
N THR A 76 -10.55 16.31 -15.55
CA THR A 76 -10.12 16.42 -14.15
C THR A 76 -9.66 17.84 -13.85
N ARG A 77 -9.59 18.18 -12.57
CA ARG A 77 -8.95 19.44 -12.11
C ARG A 77 -7.51 19.20 -11.65
N PRO A 78 -6.65 20.23 -11.61
CA PRO A 78 -5.27 20.11 -11.10
C PRO A 78 -5.14 19.53 -9.69
N GLY A 79 -6.16 19.72 -8.85
CA GLY A 79 -6.22 19.22 -7.47
C GLY A 79 -6.94 17.88 -7.30
N ALA A 80 -7.11 17.09 -8.37
CA ALA A 80 -7.69 15.75 -8.28
C ALA A 80 -6.87 14.88 -7.32
N LEU A 81 -7.51 14.39 -6.25
CA LEU A 81 -6.82 13.76 -5.12
C LEU A 81 -6.09 12.46 -5.48
N ALA A 82 -6.55 11.73 -6.50
CA ALA A 82 -5.84 10.54 -6.99
C ALA A 82 -4.60 10.86 -7.81
N LEU A 83 -4.45 12.07 -8.35
CA LEU A 83 -3.43 12.40 -9.35
C LEU A 83 -2.27 13.16 -8.72
N GLN A 84 -1.07 12.60 -8.76
CA GLN A 84 0.14 13.36 -8.46
C GLN A 84 0.85 13.78 -9.76
N TRP A 85 0.83 15.09 -10.01
CA TRP A 85 1.56 15.72 -11.12
C TRP A 85 2.92 16.23 -10.61
N LEU A 86 3.99 15.64 -11.12
CA LEU A 86 5.36 16.00 -10.80
C LEU A 86 5.97 16.83 -11.93
N GLU A 87 6.54 17.95 -11.56
CA GLU A 87 7.35 18.77 -12.46
C GLU A 87 8.69 18.08 -12.75
N PRO A 88 9.40 18.45 -13.85
CA PRO A 88 10.67 17.84 -14.19
C PRO A 88 11.69 17.83 -13.04
N ASP A 89 11.80 18.92 -12.27
CA ASP A 89 12.73 19.01 -11.14
C ASP A 89 12.43 18.02 -10.00
N GLN A 90 11.27 17.37 -10.01
CA GLN A 90 10.86 16.35 -9.04
C GLN A 90 11.12 14.92 -9.55
N THR A 91 11.55 14.74 -10.80
CA THR A 91 11.90 13.43 -11.40
C THR A 91 13.41 13.17 -11.32
N THR A 92 13.84 11.95 -11.63
CA THR A 92 15.24 11.55 -11.59
C THR A 92 16.05 12.20 -12.72
N SER A 93 15.50 12.29 -13.93
CA SER A 93 16.21 12.88 -15.08
C SER A 93 16.26 14.40 -15.06
N LYS A 94 15.37 15.06 -14.30
CA LYS A 94 15.19 16.53 -14.28
C LYS A 94 14.73 17.13 -15.62
N GLN A 95 14.38 16.29 -16.61
CA GLN A 95 14.05 16.72 -17.97
C GLN A 95 12.56 16.63 -18.28
N PHE A 96 11.91 15.59 -17.78
CA PHE A 96 10.52 15.27 -18.11
C PHE A 96 9.64 15.23 -16.86
N PRO A 97 8.37 15.66 -16.96
CA PRO A 97 7.43 15.55 -15.86
C PRO A 97 6.97 14.10 -15.68
N PHE A 98 6.34 13.82 -14.54
CA PHE A 98 5.78 12.50 -14.23
C PHE A 98 4.36 12.64 -13.70
N LEU A 99 3.50 11.68 -14.02
CA LEU A 99 2.16 11.54 -13.45
C LEU A 99 2.03 10.12 -12.91
N PHE A 100 1.45 9.95 -11.73
CA PHE A 100 0.88 8.68 -11.32
C PHE A 100 -0.44 8.86 -10.59
N THR A 101 -1.21 7.78 -10.54
CA THR A 101 -2.48 7.70 -9.82
C THR A 101 -2.37 6.88 -8.54
N GLN A 102 -3.13 7.24 -7.52
CA GLN A 102 -3.44 6.42 -6.36
C GLN A 102 -4.95 6.47 -6.10
N SER A 103 -5.65 5.38 -6.43
CA SER A 103 -7.12 5.35 -6.39
C SER A 103 -7.70 4.76 -5.10
N GLN A 104 -6.94 3.96 -4.35
CA GLN A 104 -7.38 3.42 -3.06
C GLN A 104 -7.37 4.53 -1.99
N ALA A 105 -8.39 4.63 -1.13
CA ALA A 105 -9.60 3.79 -1.07
C ALA A 105 -10.70 4.21 -2.06
N ILE A 106 -11.04 5.50 -2.09
CA ILE A 106 -12.20 6.04 -2.83
C ILE A 106 -11.82 7.23 -3.72
N LEU A 107 -10.62 7.19 -4.30
CA LEU A 107 -10.08 8.30 -5.09
C LEU A 107 -10.24 8.09 -6.59
N ALA A 108 -10.64 6.90 -7.07
CA ALA A 108 -10.92 6.67 -8.49
C ALA A 108 -11.93 7.71 -9.03
N ARG A 109 -12.96 8.02 -8.24
CA ARG A 109 -13.97 9.07 -8.53
C ARG A 109 -13.41 10.47 -8.79
N SER A 110 -12.17 10.75 -8.39
CA SER A 110 -11.53 12.06 -8.61
C SER A 110 -10.92 12.21 -10.01
N TRP A 111 -10.83 11.12 -10.78
CA TRP A 111 -10.27 11.14 -12.12
C TRP A 111 -11.01 10.25 -13.14
N VAL A 112 -11.91 9.38 -12.70
CA VAL A 112 -12.84 8.60 -13.54
C VAL A 112 -14.23 8.64 -12.92
N PRO A 113 -15.29 9.09 -13.63
CA PRO A 113 -16.65 8.97 -13.13
C PRO A 113 -17.06 7.48 -13.15
N CYS A 114 -17.26 6.87 -11.98
CA CYS A 114 -17.57 5.45 -11.84
C CYS A 114 -18.37 5.16 -10.56
N GLN A 115 -18.90 3.95 -10.41
CA GLN A 115 -19.40 3.49 -9.11
C GLN A 115 -18.21 3.04 -8.28
N ASP A 116 -17.64 3.96 -7.49
CA ASP A 116 -16.34 3.84 -6.83
C ASP A 116 -16.47 3.12 -5.48
N THR A 117 -16.76 1.83 -5.58
CA THR A 117 -16.89 0.89 -4.47
C THR A 117 -16.15 -0.41 -4.80
N PRO A 118 -15.45 -1.03 -3.84
CA PRO A 118 -14.74 -2.29 -4.09
C PRO A 118 -15.71 -3.45 -4.40
N GLY A 119 -16.99 -3.31 -4.05
CA GLY A 119 -18.04 -4.28 -4.37
C GLY A 119 -18.44 -4.32 -5.85
N ASN A 120 -18.12 -3.29 -6.64
CA ASN A 120 -18.40 -3.25 -8.08
C ASN A 120 -17.14 -3.59 -8.86
N LYS A 121 -17.08 -4.77 -9.50
CA LYS A 121 -15.94 -5.14 -10.34
C LYS A 121 -16.24 -4.97 -11.83
N ILE A 122 -15.30 -4.34 -12.54
CA ILE A 122 -15.40 -4.01 -13.96
C ILE A 122 -14.17 -4.47 -14.73
N THR A 123 -14.37 -4.86 -16.00
CA THR A 123 -13.29 -4.91 -16.99
C THR A 123 -13.13 -3.54 -17.62
N TYR A 124 -11.95 -3.19 -18.13
CA TYR A 124 -11.77 -1.91 -18.81
C TYR A 124 -10.84 -1.99 -20.02
N SER A 125 -10.99 -1.01 -20.91
CA SER A 125 -10.02 -0.71 -21.96
C SER A 125 -9.78 0.78 -21.97
N ALA A 126 -8.53 1.20 -22.20
CA ALA A 126 -8.14 2.60 -22.17
C ALA A 126 -7.27 2.94 -23.38
N THR A 127 -7.46 4.15 -23.92
CA THR A 127 -6.56 4.75 -24.90
C THR A 127 -6.05 6.05 -24.31
N ILE A 128 -4.75 6.11 -24.03
CA ILE A 128 -4.09 7.23 -23.37
C ILE A 128 -3.19 7.93 -24.39
N LYS A 129 -3.43 9.22 -24.61
CA LYS A 129 -2.57 10.08 -25.44
C LYS A 129 -1.66 10.90 -24.52
N VAL A 130 -0.36 10.84 -24.78
CA VAL A 130 0.67 11.61 -24.07
C VAL A 130 1.61 12.28 -25.08
N ALA A 131 2.38 13.26 -24.63
CA ALA A 131 3.42 13.86 -25.46
C ALA A 131 4.64 12.92 -25.54
N PRO A 132 5.15 12.58 -26.73
CA PRO A 132 6.45 11.94 -26.86
C PRO A 132 7.56 12.80 -26.20
N PRO A 133 8.59 12.21 -25.58
CA PRO A 133 8.92 10.77 -25.53
C PRO A 133 8.28 10.03 -24.33
N LEU A 134 7.26 10.59 -23.67
CA LEU A 134 6.68 9.97 -22.49
C LEU A 134 6.00 8.63 -22.81
N ARG A 135 6.07 7.72 -21.84
CA ARG A 135 5.39 6.42 -21.87
C ARG A 135 4.27 6.40 -20.85
N ALA A 136 3.08 5.98 -21.29
CA ALA A 136 2.00 5.63 -20.38
C ALA A 136 2.07 4.14 -20.03
N VAL A 137 1.74 3.80 -18.79
CA VAL A 137 1.53 2.43 -18.30
C VAL A 137 0.28 2.41 -17.42
N MET A 138 -0.45 1.30 -17.41
CA MET A 138 -1.67 1.14 -16.62
C MET A 138 -1.72 -0.25 -15.98
N SER A 139 -2.62 -0.45 -15.02
CA SER A 139 -2.96 -1.75 -14.44
C SER A 139 -3.75 -2.65 -15.42
N ALA A 140 -3.15 -2.91 -16.59
CA ALA A 140 -3.76 -3.60 -17.73
C ALA A 140 -2.68 -4.09 -18.70
N THR A 141 -3.06 -5.00 -19.59
CA THR A 141 -2.13 -5.48 -20.63
C THR A 141 -2.03 -4.43 -21.73
N PRO A 142 -0.80 -4.02 -22.13
CA PRO A 142 -0.62 -3.20 -23.31
C PRO A 142 -1.04 -3.97 -24.56
N VAL A 143 -1.83 -3.33 -25.42
CA VAL A 143 -2.19 -3.86 -26.74
C VAL A 143 -1.42 -3.11 -27.83
N GLN A 144 -1.93 -3.04 -29.05
CA GLN A 144 -1.33 -2.25 -30.13
C GLN A 144 -1.30 -0.76 -29.78
N SER A 145 -0.10 -0.19 -29.60
CA SER A 145 0.13 1.22 -29.28
C SER A 145 0.89 1.91 -30.43
N ASP A 146 0.60 3.17 -30.68
CA ASP A 146 1.31 4.04 -31.62
C ASP A 146 2.23 4.95 -30.80
N VAL A 147 3.40 4.39 -30.46
CA VAL A 147 4.38 5.00 -29.56
C VAL A 147 4.98 6.28 -30.15
N GLU A 148 5.19 6.32 -31.48
CA GLU A 148 5.72 7.50 -32.18
C GLU A 148 4.80 8.70 -32.00
N ASN A 149 3.48 8.48 -32.04
CA ASN A 149 2.51 9.52 -31.76
C ASN A 149 2.10 9.58 -30.28
N GLY A 150 2.70 8.81 -29.37
CA GLY A 150 2.37 8.83 -27.93
C GLY A 150 0.96 8.33 -27.61
N VAL A 151 0.40 7.41 -28.39
CA VAL A 151 -0.90 6.77 -28.14
C VAL A 151 -0.68 5.36 -27.59
N TYR A 152 -1.06 5.16 -26.34
CA TYR A 152 -0.96 3.87 -25.66
C TYR A 152 -2.34 3.27 -25.46
N ARG A 153 -2.49 1.99 -25.77
CA ARG A 153 -3.76 1.27 -25.62
C ARG A 153 -3.60 0.12 -24.64
N PHE A 154 -4.58 -0.02 -23.76
CA PHE A 154 -4.57 -1.02 -22.69
C PHE A 154 -5.89 -1.77 -22.62
N ARG A 155 -5.83 -3.03 -22.18
CA ARG A 155 -7.00 -3.86 -21.91
C ARG A 155 -6.82 -4.68 -20.63
N MET A 156 -7.79 -4.57 -19.74
CA MET A 156 -7.99 -5.44 -18.58
C MET A 156 -9.26 -6.27 -18.82
N ASP A 157 -9.06 -7.54 -19.16
CA ASP A 157 -10.12 -8.52 -19.43
C ASP A 157 -10.59 -9.24 -18.16
N LYS A 158 -9.90 -9.04 -17.03
CA LYS A 158 -10.30 -9.56 -15.72
C LYS A 158 -11.07 -8.49 -14.94
N PRO A 159 -12.22 -8.80 -14.32
CA PRO A 159 -12.97 -7.79 -13.59
C PRO A 159 -12.23 -7.39 -12.31
N ILE A 160 -12.02 -6.08 -12.13
CA ILE A 160 -11.35 -5.47 -10.98
C ILE A 160 -12.22 -4.37 -10.37
N PRO A 161 -12.15 -4.11 -9.06
CA PRO A 161 -12.72 -2.92 -8.46
C PRO A 161 -12.05 -1.62 -8.96
N PRO A 162 -12.75 -0.48 -9.03
CA PRO A 162 -12.22 0.78 -9.54
C PRO A 162 -10.95 1.29 -8.86
N TYR A 163 -10.76 0.99 -7.56
CA TYR A 163 -9.56 1.41 -6.83
C TYR A 163 -8.26 0.79 -7.39
N LEU A 164 -8.35 -0.28 -8.19
CA LEU A 164 -7.22 -0.91 -8.87
C LEU A 164 -6.97 -0.36 -10.28
N ILE A 165 -7.79 0.57 -10.78
CA ILE A 165 -7.47 1.28 -12.01
C ILE A 165 -6.34 2.26 -11.68
N ALA A 166 -5.23 2.08 -12.39
CA ALA A 166 -4.04 2.89 -12.22
C ALA A 166 -3.47 3.35 -13.57
N LEU A 167 -2.85 4.52 -13.54
CA LEU A 167 -2.13 5.13 -14.65
C LEU A 167 -0.83 5.73 -14.12
N ALA A 168 0.26 5.55 -14.85
CA ALA A 168 1.45 6.37 -14.73
C ALA A 168 1.94 6.81 -16.10
N VAL A 169 2.50 8.01 -16.16
CA VAL A 169 3.07 8.62 -17.37
C VAL A 169 4.39 9.28 -17.03
N GLY A 170 5.46 8.90 -17.71
CA GLY A 170 6.77 9.50 -17.49
C GLY A 170 7.81 8.99 -18.49
N GLU A 171 9.06 9.36 -18.25
CA GLU A 171 10.22 8.75 -18.91
C GLU A 171 10.47 7.37 -18.28
N LEU A 172 9.91 6.31 -18.88
CA LEU A 172 9.92 4.96 -18.32
C LEU A 172 10.66 3.96 -19.21
N GLU A 173 11.69 3.32 -18.66
CA GLU A 173 12.34 2.14 -19.23
C GLU A 173 11.66 0.87 -18.70
N TYR A 174 11.77 -0.24 -19.44
CA TYR A 174 11.29 -1.56 -19.02
C TYR A 174 12.44 -2.56 -19.02
N ARG A 175 12.52 -3.43 -18.00
CA ARG A 175 13.38 -4.62 -18.01
C ARG A 175 12.63 -5.86 -17.53
N PRO A 176 12.80 -7.02 -18.21
CA PRO A 176 12.23 -8.27 -17.73
C PRO A 176 12.95 -8.75 -16.47
N LEU A 177 12.18 -9.32 -15.54
CA LEU A 177 12.66 -10.01 -14.33
C LEU A 177 12.50 -11.54 -14.47
N GLY A 178 11.59 -11.97 -15.34
CA GLY A 178 11.26 -13.37 -15.58
C GLY A 178 10.39 -13.54 -16.83
N PRO A 179 9.85 -14.75 -17.07
CA PRO A 179 9.02 -15.05 -18.24
C PRO A 179 7.70 -14.25 -18.29
N ARG A 180 7.19 -13.85 -17.11
CA ARG A 180 5.93 -13.11 -16.97
C ARG A 180 6.01 -11.99 -15.94
N SER A 181 7.22 -11.53 -15.66
CA SER A 181 7.47 -10.46 -14.71
C SER A 181 8.54 -9.50 -15.21
N GLY A 182 8.44 -8.25 -14.78
CA GLY A 182 9.28 -7.16 -15.23
C GLY A 182 9.22 -5.96 -14.31
N VAL A 183 10.07 -4.99 -14.60
CA VAL A 183 10.11 -3.73 -13.87
C VAL A 183 10.14 -2.55 -14.83
N TYR A 184 9.35 -1.55 -14.51
CA TYR A 184 9.40 -0.20 -15.07
C TYR A 184 10.02 0.74 -14.05
N ALA A 185 10.85 1.66 -14.50
CA ALA A 185 11.41 2.73 -13.70
C ALA A 185 11.91 3.85 -14.61
N GLU A 186 12.25 5.00 -14.03
CA GLU A 186 13.07 6.00 -14.73
C GLU A 186 14.43 5.38 -15.14
N PRO A 187 15.01 5.76 -16.29
CA PRO A 187 16.21 5.11 -16.84
C PRO A 187 17.39 5.03 -15.88
N ALA A 188 17.58 6.02 -15.01
CA ALA A 188 18.65 6.01 -14.02
C ALA A 188 18.48 4.96 -12.91
N LEU A 189 17.25 4.49 -12.65
CA LEU A 189 16.93 3.54 -11.59
C LEU A 189 16.74 2.11 -12.09
N ILE A 190 16.50 1.92 -13.38
CA ILE A 190 16.07 0.64 -13.96
C ILE A 190 17.04 -0.53 -13.70
N ALA A 191 18.36 -0.27 -13.72
CA ALA A 191 19.36 -1.31 -13.44
C ALA A 191 19.33 -1.72 -11.97
N LYS A 192 19.21 -0.76 -11.06
CA LYS A 192 19.10 -1.00 -9.61
C LYS A 192 17.80 -1.75 -9.30
N ALA A 193 16.69 -1.31 -9.87
CA ALA A 193 15.39 -1.94 -9.69
C ALA A 193 15.36 -3.40 -10.21
N ALA A 194 15.96 -3.65 -11.38
CA ALA A 194 16.06 -5.00 -11.92
C ALA A 194 16.92 -5.94 -11.04
N ALA A 195 18.00 -5.42 -10.46
CA ALA A 195 18.84 -6.18 -9.53
C ALA A 195 18.12 -6.47 -8.20
N GLU A 196 17.37 -5.49 -7.68
CA GLU A 196 16.61 -5.61 -6.43
C GLU A 196 15.49 -6.65 -6.54
N PHE A 197 14.74 -6.65 -7.63
CA PHE A 197 13.51 -7.45 -7.76
C PHE A 197 13.69 -8.76 -8.52
N ARG A 198 14.92 -9.22 -8.73
CA ARG A 198 15.20 -10.45 -9.50
C ARG A 198 14.55 -11.72 -8.95
N ASP A 199 14.17 -11.75 -7.67
CA ASP A 199 13.52 -12.91 -7.04
C ASP A 199 11.99 -12.91 -7.20
N THR A 200 11.40 -11.90 -7.84
CA THR A 200 9.94 -11.80 -8.08
C THR A 200 9.37 -13.06 -8.71
N GLU A 201 10.01 -13.61 -9.75
CA GLU A 201 9.48 -14.83 -10.38
C GLU A 201 9.47 -16.03 -9.42
N LYS A 202 10.46 -16.15 -8.52
CA LYS A 202 10.47 -17.21 -7.50
C LYS A 202 9.29 -17.06 -6.54
N MET A 203 8.99 -15.82 -6.14
CA MET A 203 7.84 -15.52 -5.29
C MET A 203 6.52 -15.92 -5.97
N ILE A 204 6.37 -15.65 -7.28
CA ILE A 204 5.19 -16.07 -8.05
C ILE A 204 5.04 -17.60 -8.02
N HIS A 205 6.12 -18.35 -8.26
CA HIS A 205 6.08 -19.82 -8.22
C HIS A 205 5.72 -20.36 -6.83
N ILE A 206 6.25 -19.76 -5.77
CA ILE A 206 5.91 -20.11 -4.38
C ILE A 206 4.43 -19.86 -4.13
N ALA A 207 3.92 -18.67 -4.45
CA ALA A 207 2.52 -18.31 -4.27
C ALA A 207 1.58 -19.25 -5.05
N GLU A 208 1.93 -19.59 -6.30
CA GLU A 208 1.13 -20.50 -7.11
C GLU A 208 1.06 -21.92 -6.55
N LYS A 209 2.17 -22.41 -6.02
CA LYS A 209 2.25 -23.72 -5.36
C LYS A 209 1.34 -23.78 -4.14
N LEU A 210 1.27 -22.69 -3.35
CA LEU A 210 0.49 -22.64 -2.12
C LEU A 210 -1.01 -22.39 -2.37
N TRP A 211 -1.36 -21.46 -3.27
CA TRP A 211 -2.74 -20.93 -3.34
C TRP A 211 -3.42 -21.06 -4.71
N GLY A 212 -2.79 -21.78 -5.64
CA GLY A 212 -3.33 -21.97 -6.99
C GLY A 212 -2.84 -20.93 -7.99
N PRO A 213 -3.27 -20.98 -9.27
CA PRO A 213 -2.62 -20.25 -10.35
C PRO A 213 -2.65 -18.73 -10.19
N TYR A 214 -1.64 -18.04 -10.72
CA TYR A 214 -1.62 -16.59 -10.86
C TYR A 214 -2.52 -16.19 -12.03
N ARG A 215 -3.65 -15.54 -11.74
CA ARG A 215 -4.76 -15.34 -12.70
C ARG A 215 -4.71 -14.04 -13.51
N TRP A 216 -3.59 -13.32 -13.46
CA TRP A 216 -3.45 -11.99 -14.08
C TRP A 216 -2.50 -11.96 -15.26
N ASP A 217 -2.03 -13.11 -15.75
CA ASP A 217 -1.12 -13.30 -16.89
C ASP A 217 0.32 -12.77 -16.67
N ARG A 218 0.48 -11.52 -16.21
CA ARG A 218 1.78 -10.85 -16.00
C ARG A 218 1.79 -10.10 -14.67
N TYR A 219 2.96 -10.05 -14.04
CA TYR A 219 3.21 -9.27 -12.83
C TYR A 219 4.41 -8.34 -13.07
N ASP A 220 4.15 -7.09 -13.44
CA ASP A 220 5.19 -6.07 -13.54
C ASP A 220 5.17 -5.16 -12.29
N ILE A 221 6.33 -4.56 -12.00
CA ILE A 221 6.53 -3.60 -10.91
C ILE A 221 6.85 -2.24 -11.53
N LEU A 222 6.30 -1.15 -11.03
CA LEU A 222 6.69 0.22 -11.36
C LEU A 222 7.32 0.89 -10.14
N VAL A 223 8.61 1.23 -10.24
CA VAL A 223 9.26 2.09 -9.25
C VAL A 223 8.85 3.53 -9.52
N LEU A 224 8.11 4.12 -8.58
CA LEU A 224 7.68 5.50 -8.65
C LEU A 224 8.77 6.48 -8.20
N PRO A 225 8.58 7.78 -8.46
CA PRO A 225 9.41 8.82 -7.86
C PRO A 225 9.31 8.84 -6.32
N PRO A 226 10.29 9.44 -5.62
CA PRO A 226 10.37 9.43 -4.15
C PRO A 226 9.19 10.05 -3.39
N SER A 227 8.33 10.81 -4.08
CA SER A 227 7.13 11.43 -3.51
C SER A 227 6.01 10.44 -3.19
N PHE A 228 6.09 9.18 -3.65
CA PHE A 228 5.05 8.19 -3.42
C PHE A 228 4.76 7.99 -1.92
N PRO A 229 3.50 8.16 -1.47
CA PRO A 229 3.18 8.24 -0.04
C PRO A 229 3.19 6.90 0.69
N PHE A 230 3.08 5.78 -0.03
CA PHE A 230 2.93 4.43 0.53
C PHE A 230 4.16 3.54 0.30
N GLY A 231 4.12 2.31 0.80
CA GLY A 231 5.11 1.27 0.46
C GLY A 231 4.92 0.81 -0.98
N GLY A 232 3.77 0.22 -1.27
CA GLY A 232 3.33 -0.14 -2.61
C GLY A 232 1.83 0.06 -2.79
N MET A 233 1.34 -0.32 -3.96
CA MET A 233 -0.07 -0.42 -4.31
C MET A 233 -0.23 -1.57 -5.31
N GLU A 234 -1.14 -2.48 -5.01
CA GLU A 234 -1.35 -3.78 -5.64
C GLU A 234 -2.06 -3.74 -7.00
N ASN A 235 -2.00 -2.60 -7.67
CA ASN A 235 -2.55 -2.34 -9.00
C ASN A 235 -2.38 -3.55 -9.92
N ALA A 236 -3.49 -4.18 -10.32
CA ALA A 236 -3.46 -5.47 -11.01
C ALA A 236 -2.54 -5.44 -12.26
N ARG A 237 -1.65 -6.42 -12.38
CA ARG A 237 -0.57 -6.54 -13.39
C ARG A 237 0.58 -5.54 -13.31
N LEU A 238 0.45 -4.44 -12.56
CA LEU A 238 1.47 -3.38 -12.49
C LEU A 238 1.53 -2.77 -11.09
N THR A 239 2.15 -3.50 -10.14
CA THR A 239 2.33 -3.03 -8.77
C THR A 239 3.14 -1.75 -8.74
N PHE A 240 2.67 -0.71 -8.07
CA PHE A 240 3.46 0.50 -7.83
C PHE A 240 4.26 0.33 -6.55
N VAL A 241 5.53 0.73 -6.54
CA VAL A 241 6.39 0.67 -5.35
C VAL A 241 7.18 1.96 -5.16
N THR A 242 7.42 2.29 -3.90
CA THR A 242 8.33 3.37 -3.50
C THR A 242 9.79 3.07 -3.91
N PRO A 243 10.61 4.06 -4.26
CA PRO A 243 12.03 3.82 -4.50
C PRO A 243 12.80 3.55 -3.19
N THR A 244 12.20 3.76 -2.01
CA THR A 244 12.86 3.48 -0.72
C THR A 244 13.12 1.99 -0.49
N VAL A 245 12.50 1.08 -1.26
CA VAL A 245 12.80 -0.36 -1.18
C VAL A 245 14.01 -0.78 -1.99
N LEU A 246 14.60 0.13 -2.77
CA LEU A 246 15.84 -0.12 -3.50
C LEU A 246 17.05 -0.02 -2.54
N ALA A 247 17.17 -0.96 -1.62
CA ALA A 247 18.23 -0.98 -0.61
C ALA A 247 19.60 -1.44 -1.17
N GLY A 248 19.62 -2.16 -2.29
CA GLY A 248 20.81 -2.70 -2.95
C GLY A 248 21.17 -4.13 -2.53
N ASP A 249 20.51 -4.67 -1.50
CA ASP A 249 20.80 -5.97 -0.89
C ASP A 249 19.58 -6.91 -0.85
N ARG A 250 18.42 -6.46 -1.36
CA ARG A 250 17.14 -7.17 -1.34
C ARG A 250 16.54 -7.35 0.04
N SER A 251 16.97 -6.58 1.04
CA SER A 251 16.47 -6.71 2.40
C SER A 251 15.03 -6.24 2.59
N LEU A 252 14.51 -5.43 1.66
CA LEU A 252 13.16 -4.86 1.73
C LEU A 252 12.16 -5.52 0.75
N VAL A 253 12.52 -6.67 0.16
CA VAL A 253 11.67 -7.37 -0.83
C VAL A 253 10.45 -8.08 -0.24
N ALA A 254 10.31 -8.10 1.10
CA ALA A 254 9.08 -8.50 1.76
C ALA A 254 7.88 -7.68 1.25
N LEU A 255 8.10 -6.39 0.95
CA LEU A 255 7.08 -5.56 0.29
C LEU A 255 6.65 -6.17 -1.06
N ILE A 256 7.57 -6.66 -1.89
CA ILE A 256 7.20 -7.27 -3.18
C ILE A 256 6.39 -8.55 -2.97
N ALA A 257 6.71 -9.33 -1.94
CA ALA A 257 5.91 -10.49 -1.57
C ALA A 257 4.50 -10.09 -1.09
N HIS A 258 4.36 -8.97 -0.37
CA HIS A 258 3.08 -8.40 0.04
C HIS A 258 2.23 -8.02 -1.18
N GLU A 259 2.77 -7.18 -2.06
CA GLU A 259 2.08 -6.73 -3.26
C GLU A 259 1.72 -7.87 -4.21
N LEU A 260 2.58 -8.89 -4.30
CA LEU A 260 2.26 -10.10 -5.04
C LEU A 260 1.09 -10.87 -4.41
N SER A 261 1.07 -11.00 -3.08
CA SER A 261 0.04 -11.72 -2.33
C SER A 261 -1.36 -11.13 -2.56
N HIS A 262 -1.46 -9.82 -2.76
CA HIS A 262 -2.71 -9.17 -3.13
C HIS A 262 -3.35 -9.71 -4.42
N SER A 263 -2.55 -10.32 -5.29
CA SER A 263 -3.05 -11.01 -6.49
C SER A 263 -4.04 -12.15 -6.17
N TRP A 264 -4.06 -12.64 -4.92
CA TRP A 264 -5.09 -13.53 -4.37
C TRP A 264 -6.02 -12.79 -3.39
N SER A 265 -5.48 -12.07 -2.40
CA SER A 265 -6.22 -11.35 -1.36
C SER A 265 -6.31 -9.84 -1.61
N GLY A 266 -7.44 -9.37 -2.10
CA GLY A 266 -7.67 -7.96 -2.43
C GLY A 266 -8.02 -7.78 -3.90
N ASN A 267 -7.23 -8.36 -4.81
CA ASN A 267 -7.51 -8.27 -6.24
C ASN A 267 -8.50 -9.34 -6.70
N LEU A 268 -8.18 -10.61 -6.42
CA LEU A 268 -8.96 -11.75 -6.86
C LEU A 268 -10.20 -11.92 -5.99
N VAL A 269 -10.01 -12.00 -4.66
CA VAL A 269 -11.08 -11.94 -3.66
C VAL A 269 -10.98 -10.60 -2.95
N THR A 270 -11.97 -9.73 -3.12
CA THR A 270 -11.93 -8.35 -2.62
C THR A 270 -12.90 -8.16 -1.46
N CYS A 271 -12.55 -7.35 -0.46
CA CYS A 271 -13.54 -6.84 0.49
C CYS A 271 -14.68 -6.10 -0.24
N LYS A 272 -15.94 -6.39 0.07
CA LYS A 272 -17.10 -5.79 -0.60
C LYS A 272 -17.33 -4.33 -0.21
N VAL A 273 -16.93 -3.97 1.01
CA VAL A 273 -16.94 -2.61 1.57
C VAL A 273 -15.70 -2.40 2.42
N TRP A 274 -15.29 -1.15 2.63
CA TRP A 274 -14.07 -0.82 3.39
C TRP A 274 -14.13 -1.22 4.87
N ASN A 275 -15.32 -1.48 5.44
CA ASN A 275 -15.42 -2.07 6.77
C ASN A 275 -14.80 -3.48 6.85
N ASP A 276 -14.70 -4.17 5.71
CA ASP A 276 -14.13 -5.52 5.56
C ASP A 276 -12.67 -5.51 5.12
N PHE A 277 -11.97 -4.37 5.22
CA PHE A 277 -10.63 -4.18 4.67
C PHE A 277 -9.60 -5.21 5.17
N TRP A 278 -9.78 -5.74 6.38
CA TRP A 278 -8.94 -6.81 6.93
C TRP A 278 -8.94 -8.10 6.09
N LEU A 279 -9.98 -8.36 5.28
CA LEU A 279 -10.01 -9.50 4.35
C LEU A 279 -8.99 -9.36 3.22
N ASN A 280 -8.64 -8.12 2.87
CA ASN A 280 -7.52 -7.85 1.99
C ASN A 280 -6.22 -7.98 2.80
N GLU A 281 -6.02 -7.09 3.76
CA GLU A 281 -4.71 -6.88 4.38
C GLU A 281 -4.27 -8.00 5.33
N GLY A 282 -5.18 -8.53 6.12
CA GLY A 282 -4.88 -9.62 7.06
C GLY A 282 -4.46 -10.89 6.32
N PHE A 283 -5.16 -11.19 5.22
CA PHE A 283 -4.77 -12.28 4.32
C PHE A 283 -3.46 -11.96 3.63
N THR A 284 -3.32 -10.80 3.00
CA THR A 284 -2.09 -10.44 2.29
C THR A 284 -0.86 -10.51 3.19
N THR A 285 -0.94 -9.99 4.41
CA THR A 285 0.17 -10.01 5.38
C THR A 285 0.50 -11.45 5.83
N TYR A 286 -0.52 -12.31 5.98
CA TYR A 286 -0.31 -13.74 6.22
C TYR A 286 0.36 -14.44 5.03
N LEU A 287 -0.11 -14.19 3.81
CA LEU A 287 0.43 -14.75 2.58
C LEU A 287 1.87 -14.27 2.34
N GLU A 288 2.16 -12.98 2.55
CA GLU A 288 3.50 -12.41 2.50
C GLU A 288 4.46 -13.20 3.38
N ASN A 289 4.09 -13.39 4.66
CA ASN A 289 4.92 -14.09 5.61
C ASN A 289 5.22 -15.53 5.15
N ARG A 290 4.23 -16.20 4.55
CA ARG A 290 4.37 -17.55 3.97
C ARG A 290 5.28 -17.60 2.76
N ILE A 291 5.25 -16.60 1.87
CA ILE A 291 6.22 -16.50 0.76
C ILE A 291 7.63 -16.32 1.32
N MET A 292 7.79 -15.44 2.31
CA MET A 292 9.09 -15.16 2.91
C MET A 292 9.63 -16.36 3.70
N GLU A 293 8.76 -17.16 4.32
CA GLU A 293 9.11 -18.42 4.96
C GLU A 293 9.68 -19.43 3.94
N GLU A 294 9.04 -19.60 2.79
CA GLU A 294 9.52 -20.53 1.75
C GLU A 294 10.81 -20.02 1.06
N LEU A 295 10.98 -18.71 0.94
CA LEU A 295 12.12 -18.11 0.24
C LEU A 295 13.37 -17.99 1.12
N TYR A 296 13.21 -17.60 2.39
CA TYR A 296 14.32 -17.28 3.31
C TYR A 296 14.33 -18.12 4.58
N GLY A 297 13.33 -18.98 4.78
CA GLY A 297 13.23 -19.87 5.93
C GLY A 297 12.41 -19.31 7.08
N LYS A 298 12.02 -20.21 8.00
CA LYS A 298 11.14 -19.92 9.13
C LYS A 298 11.68 -18.83 10.07
N ASP A 299 12.97 -18.81 10.34
CA ASP A 299 13.56 -17.79 11.22
C ASP A 299 13.36 -16.37 10.67
N PHE A 300 13.49 -16.20 9.35
CA PHE A 300 13.26 -14.93 8.69
C PHE A 300 11.79 -14.50 8.80
N ALA A 301 10.86 -15.43 8.53
CA ALA A 301 9.43 -15.19 8.67
C ALA A 301 9.02 -14.86 10.12
N MET A 302 9.66 -15.48 11.11
CA MET A 302 9.43 -15.18 12.52
C MET A 302 9.97 -13.80 12.92
N MET A 303 11.12 -13.36 12.40
CA MET A 303 11.60 -11.98 12.60
C MET A 303 10.60 -10.95 12.06
N LEU A 304 10.05 -11.16 10.86
CA LEU A 304 8.99 -10.30 10.32
C LEU A 304 7.75 -10.30 11.23
N SER A 305 7.32 -11.49 11.67
CA SER A 305 6.14 -11.61 12.55
C SER A 305 6.30 -10.90 13.88
N VAL A 306 7.49 -10.94 14.49
CA VAL A 306 7.79 -10.22 15.74
C VAL A 306 7.80 -8.71 15.52
N LEU A 307 8.43 -8.21 14.45
CA LEU A 307 8.43 -6.79 14.14
C LEU A 307 7.02 -6.26 13.91
N GLY A 308 6.21 -6.96 13.11
CA GLY A 308 4.81 -6.60 12.85
C GLY A 308 3.94 -6.65 14.11
N TYR A 309 4.15 -7.64 14.98
CA TYR A 309 3.46 -7.71 16.27
C TYR A 309 3.80 -6.51 17.17
N HIS A 310 5.08 -6.13 17.27
CA HIS A 310 5.47 -4.95 18.05
C HIS A 310 4.92 -3.64 17.46
N ASP A 311 4.96 -3.49 16.13
CA ASP A 311 4.39 -2.33 15.44
C ASP A 311 2.87 -2.22 15.73
N LEU A 312 2.14 -3.34 15.75
CA LEU A 312 0.72 -3.38 16.12
C LEU A 312 0.48 -2.93 17.57
N LEU A 313 1.30 -3.38 18.52
CA LEU A 313 1.14 -2.99 19.93
C LEU A 313 1.38 -1.49 20.12
N GLU A 314 2.44 -0.94 19.52
CA GLU A 314 2.74 0.51 19.57
C GLU A 314 1.57 1.32 19.00
N GLU A 315 1.05 0.92 17.83
CA GLU A 315 -0.06 1.63 17.20
C GLU A 315 -1.36 1.53 18.01
N MET A 316 -1.69 0.34 18.55
CA MET A 316 -2.86 0.16 19.41
C MET A 316 -2.75 0.95 20.71
N GLU A 317 -1.55 1.15 21.24
CA GLU A 317 -1.31 2.02 22.39
C GLU A 317 -1.56 3.49 22.02
N GLU A 318 -1.03 3.96 20.89
CA GLU A 318 -1.26 5.33 20.38
C GLU A 318 -2.75 5.63 20.13
N MET A 319 -3.49 4.66 19.58
CA MET A 319 -4.93 4.77 19.33
C MET A 319 -5.77 4.63 20.62
N GLY A 320 -5.20 4.04 21.67
CA GLY A 320 -5.91 3.49 22.81
C GLY A 320 -6.44 2.09 22.53
N THR A 321 -6.02 1.09 23.32
CA THR A 321 -6.25 -0.35 23.07
C THR A 321 -7.73 -0.73 22.94
N ASN A 322 -8.63 0.02 23.59
CA ASN A 322 -10.07 -0.21 23.54
C ASN A 322 -10.78 0.57 22.42
N SER A 323 -10.05 1.33 21.60
CA SER A 323 -10.60 2.10 20.49
C SER A 323 -11.37 1.17 19.53
N PRO A 324 -12.56 1.55 19.03
CA PRO A 324 -13.27 0.80 18.01
C PRO A 324 -12.47 0.56 16.72
N ASP A 325 -11.46 1.40 16.45
CA ASP A 325 -10.58 1.26 15.28
C ASP A 325 -9.55 0.14 15.42
N THR A 326 -9.52 -0.53 16.59
CA THR A 326 -8.74 -1.77 16.80
C THR A 326 -9.52 -3.06 16.44
N ARG A 327 -10.75 -2.94 15.94
CA ARG A 327 -11.55 -4.06 15.44
C ARG A 327 -11.10 -4.45 14.03
N LEU A 328 -11.24 -5.72 13.65
CA LEU A 328 -11.02 -6.14 12.26
C LEU A 328 -12.16 -5.66 11.36
N LYS A 329 -13.41 -5.86 11.80
CA LYS A 329 -14.58 -5.29 11.15
C LYS A 329 -14.76 -3.86 11.62
N LEU A 330 -14.33 -2.92 10.78
CA LEU A 330 -14.39 -1.49 11.07
C LEU A 330 -15.82 -0.94 10.95
N SER A 331 -16.01 0.29 11.42
CA SER A 331 -17.23 1.09 11.25
C SER A 331 -16.87 2.46 10.68
N LEU A 332 -16.98 2.60 9.36
CA LEU A 332 -16.53 3.79 8.60
C LEU A 332 -17.69 4.67 8.11
N GLU A 333 -18.92 4.45 8.57
CA GLU A 333 -20.04 5.30 8.19
C GLU A 333 -19.79 6.76 8.59
N GLY A 334 -19.91 7.68 7.63
CA GLY A 334 -19.68 9.12 7.83
C GLY A 334 -18.22 9.54 8.01
N ARG A 335 -17.26 8.63 7.78
CA ARG A 335 -15.81 8.85 7.96
C ARG A 335 -15.06 8.74 6.65
N ASP A 336 -13.83 9.25 6.63
CA ASP A 336 -12.91 8.98 5.53
C ASP A 336 -12.41 7.53 5.64
N PRO A 337 -12.51 6.68 4.59
CA PRO A 337 -11.96 5.33 4.63
C PRO A 337 -10.46 5.28 4.92
N ASP A 338 -9.71 6.34 4.60
CA ASP A 338 -8.27 6.45 4.91
C ASP A 338 -8.01 6.46 6.43
N GLU A 339 -9.00 6.80 7.26
CA GLU A 339 -8.91 6.66 8.73
C GLU A 339 -8.87 5.19 9.18
N GLY A 340 -9.41 4.27 8.39
CA GLY A 340 -9.39 2.83 8.65
C GLY A 340 -8.11 2.13 8.18
N LEU A 341 -7.24 2.83 7.45
CA LEU A 341 -5.97 2.33 6.92
C LEU A 341 -4.87 2.41 8.00
N THR A 342 -5.06 1.68 9.10
CA THR A 342 -4.09 1.51 10.19
C THR A 342 -3.32 0.18 10.00
N GLY A 343 -2.37 -0.13 10.87
CA GLY A 343 -1.72 -1.45 10.92
C GLY A 343 -2.60 -2.56 11.50
N VAL A 344 -3.76 -2.24 12.09
CA VAL A 344 -4.66 -3.23 12.71
C VAL A 344 -5.20 -4.25 11.70
N PRO A 345 -5.81 -3.86 10.56
CA PRO A 345 -6.30 -4.82 9.56
C PRO A 345 -5.23 -5.80 9.06
N TYR A 346 -3.97 -5.34 8.99
CA TYR A 346 -2.80 -6.12 8.56
C TYR A 346 -2.40 -7.13 9.64
N GLU A 347 -1.97 -6.64 10.80
CA GLU A 347 -1.31 -7.48 11.80
C GLU A 347 -2.30 -8.23 12.69
N LYS A 348 -3.38 -7.60 13.15
CA LYS A 348 -4.44 -8.33 13.87
C LYS A 348 -5.09 -9.37 12.95
N GLY A 349 -5.24 -9.04 11.66
CA GLY A 349 -5.75 -9.96 10.65
C GLY A 349 -4.82 -11.15 10.45
N ARG A 350 -3.52 -10.92 10.27
CA ARG A 350 -2.50 -11.98 10.16
C ARG A 350 -2.47 -12.87 11.39
N LEU A 351 -2.53 -12.30 12.60
CA LEU A 351 -2.54 -13.06 13.86
C LEU A 351 -3.79 -13.93 13.97
N PHE A 352 -4.95 -13.43 13.55
CA PHE A 352 -6.17 -14.23 13.48
C PHE A 352 -6.01 -15.42 12.52
N LEU A 353 -5.46 -15.20 11.33
CA LEU A 353 -5.21 -16.30 10.38
C LEU A 353 -4.14 -17.28 10.88
N THR A 354 -3.16 -16.80 11.63
CA THR A 354 -2.14 -17.64 12.29
C THR A 354 -2.77 -18.51 13.39
N LEU A 355 -3.72 -17.96 14.16
CA LEU A 355 -4.51 -18.73 15.13
C LEU A 355 -5.29 -19.85 14.41
N LEU A 356 -5.94 -19.53 13.29
CA LEU A 356 -6.66 -20.53 12.48
C LEU A 356 -5.72 -21.61 11.95
N GLU A 357 -4.54 -21.23 11.42
CA GLU A 357 -3.52 -22.20 11.00
C GLU A 357 -3.12 -23.13 12.16
N ASN A 358 -2.84 -22.58 13.34
CA ASN A 358 -2.44 -23.35 14.52
C ASN A 358 -3.54 -24.33 14.95
N ALA A 359 -4.81 -23.90 14.91
CA ALA A 359 -5.95 -24.73 15.31
C ALA A 359 -6.24 -25.87 14.34
N PHE A 360 -6.10 -25.65 13.04
CA PHE A 360 -6.43 -26.65 12.01
C PHE A 360 -5.24 -27.45 11.48
N GLY A 361 -4.02 -26.95 11.70
CA GLY A 361 -2.80 -27.45 11.09
C GLY A 361 -2.63 -26.99 9.64
N ARG A 362 -1.39 -26.69 9.26
CA ARG A 362 -1.01 -26.10 7.97
C ARG A 362 -1.59 -26.81 6.75
N GLN A 363 -1.58 -28.14 6.73
CA GLN A 363 -2.11 -28.90 5.57
C GLN A 363 -3.59 -28.62 5.30
N LYS A 364 -4.43 -28.61 6.34
CA LYS A 364 -5.87 -28.33 6.18
C LYS A 364 -6.12 -26.86 5.89
N TRP A 365 -5.34 -25.99 6.51
CA TRP A 365 -5.42 -24.55 6.31
C TRP A 365 -5.05 -24.14 4.87
N ASP A 366 -3.95 -24.66 4.34
CA ASP A 366 -3.52 -24.39 2.95
C ASP A 366 -4.55 -24.91 1.94
N ALA A 367 -5.11 -26.10 2.18
CA ALA A 367 -6.19 -26.64 1.35
C ALA A 367 -7.46 -25.76 1.40
N PHE A 368 -7.79 -25.23 2.58
CA PHE A 368 -8.89 -24.28 2.75
C PHE A 368 -8.62 -22.97 2.00
N LEU A 369 -7.44 -22.37 2.13
CA LEU A 369 -7.07 -21.12 1.44
C LEU A 369 -7.14 -21.26 -0.07
N LYS A 370 -6.60 -22.36 -0.63
CA LYS A 370 -6.70 -22.64 -2.06
C LYS A 370 -8.17 -22.72 -2.51
N SER A 371 -8.99 -23.46 -1.76
CA SER A 371 -10.43 -23.59 -2.04
C SER A 371 -11.18 -22.26 -1.90
N TYR A 372 -10.80 -21.42 -0.93
CA TYR A 372 -11.34 -20.08 -0.70
C TYR A 372 -11.07 -19.15 -1.89
N PHE A 373 -9.81 -19.06 -2.34
CA PHE A 373 -9.44 -18.23 -3.49
C PHE A 373 -10.04 -18.74 -4.80
N ASP A 374 -10.20 -20.05 -4.96
CA ASP A 374 -10.88 -20.64 -6.11
C ASP A 374 -12.39 -20.34 -6.10
N LYS A 375 -13.06 -20.48 -4.95
CA LYS A 375 -14.50 -20.26 -4.80
C LYS A 375 -14.89 -18.82 -5.06
N TYR A 376 -14.15 -17.88 -4.50
CA TYR A 376 -14.47 -16.44 -4.56
C TYR A 376 -13.67 -15.71 -5.64
N ALA A 377 -13.06 -16.45 -6.58
CA ALA A 377 -12.30 -15.88 -7.67
C ALA A 377 -13.11 -14.79 -8.40
N PHE A 378 -12.54 -13.59 -8.48
CA PHE A 378 -13.13 -12.41 -9.11
C PHE A 378 -14.44 -11.92 -8.47
N GLN A 379 -14.65 -12.21 -7.18
CA GLN A 379 -15.82 -11.76 -6.43
C GLN A 379 -15.41 -10.76 -5.33
N ALA A 380 -16.41 -10.03 -4.84
CA ALA A 380 -16.29 -9.18 -3.66
C ALA A 380 -17.14 -9.77 -2.52
N ILE A 381 -16.56 -9.92 -1.33
CA ILE A 381 -17.16 -10.64 -0.20
C ILE A 381 -17.18 -9.80 1.08
N THR A 382 -18.08 -10.10 1.99
CA THR A 382 -18.06 -9.53 3.35
C THR A 382 -17.33 -10.45 4.32
N THR A 383 -17.03 -9.92 5.52
CA THR A 383 -16.53 -10.72 6.66
C THR A 383 -17.44 -11.91 6.93
N GLU A 384 -18.76 -11.71 6.88
CA GLU A 384 -19.74 -12.75 7.12
C GLU A 384 -19.69 -13.86 6.05
N ASP A 385 -19.44 -13.51 4.78
CA ASP A 385 -19.22 -14.50 3.72
C ASP A 385 -18.00 -15.39 4.02
N PHE A 386 -16.89 -14.78 4.46
CA PHE A 386 -15.69 -15.51 4.88
C PHE A 386 -15.97 -16.41 6.09
N LEU A 387 -16.57 -15.88 7.15
CA LEU A 387 -16.87 -16.63 8.38
C LEU A 387 -17.84 -17.79 8.12
N ASN A 388 -18.84 -17.58 7.26
CA ASN A 388 -19.74 -18.64 6.84
C ASN A 388 -19.00 -19.74 6.09
N TYR A 389 -18.06 -19.39 5.20
CA TYR A 389 -17.27 -20.36 4.48
C TYR A 389 -16.29 -21.13 5.38
N LEU A 390 -15.62 -20.43 6.29
CA LEU A 390 -14.78 -21.02 7.34
C LEU A 390 -15.57 -22.03 8.17
N ASN A 391 -16.79 -21.66 8.58
CA ASN A 391 -17.67 -22.56 9.31
C ASN A 391 -18.10 -23.77 8.47
N GLN A 392 -18.47 -23.59 7.20
CA GLN A 392 -18.89 -24.71 6.35
C GLN A 392 -17.75 -25.71 6.06
N GLN A 393 -16.52 -25.22 5.87
CA GLN A 393 -15.41 -26.07 5.42
C GLN A 393 -14.60 -26.67 6.56
N LEU A 394 -14.36 -25.92 7.64
CA LEU A 394 -13.46 -26.34 8.71
C LEU A 394 -14.18 -26.59 10.03
N ILE A 395 -14.93 -25.61 10.56
CA ILE A 395 -15.52 -25.70 11.92
C ILE A 395 -16.71 -26.67 11.95
N LYS A 396 -17.55 -26.64 10.91
CA LYS A 396 -18.75 -27.46 10.71
C LYS A 396 -19.71 -27.46 11.90
N GLY A 397 -19.89 -26.30 12.53
CA GLY A 397 -20.77 -26.16 13.71
C GLY A 397 -20.25 -26.80 15.00
N ASN A 398 -18.97 -27.23 15.05
CA ASN A 398 -18.36 -27.75 16.26
C ASN A 398 -18.24 -26.63 17.32
N GLN A 399 -19.03 -26.73 18.40
CA GLN A 399 -19.10 -25.73 19.46
C GLN A 399 -17.80 -25.59 20.26
N GLU A 400 -17.04 -26.68 20.43
CA GLU A 400 -15.75 -26.66 21.12
C GLU A 400 -14.73 -25.83 20.31
N LEU A 401 -14.65 -26.07 19.00
CA LEU A 401 -13.80 -25.27 18.10
C LEU A 401 -14.24 -23.81 18.05
N GLN A 402 -15.55 -23.52 18.00
CA GLN A 402 -16.04 -22.13 18.02
C GLN A 402 -15.63 -21.40 19.29
N SER A 403 -15.71 -22.08 20.44
CA SER A 403 -15.33 -21.54 21.73
C SER A 403 -13.82 -21.29 21.80
N LEU A 404 -13.01 -22.23 21.30
CA LEU A 404 -11.55 -22.12 21.26
C LEU A 404 -11.05 -20.97 20.37
N LEU A 405 -11.70 -20.78 19.21
CA LEU A 405 -11.26 -19.81 18.21
C LEU A 405 -11.62 -18.36 18.57
N MET A 406 -12.62 -18.13 19.43
CA MET A 406 -13.04 -16.79 19.87
C MET A 406 -13.29 -15.83 18.69
N ILE A 407 -13.89 -16.32 17.60
CA ILE A 407 -13.99 -15.58 16.32
C ILE A 407 -14.66 -14.22 16.49
N ASN A 408 -15.69 -14.12 17.33
CA ASN A 408 -16.38 -12.86 17.56
C ASN A 408 -15.47 -11.81 18.23
N GLN A 409 -14.66 -12.24 19.19
CA GLN A 409 -13.68 -11.39 19.87
C GLN A 409 -12.61 -10.89 18.90
N TRP A 410 -12.13 -11.76 18.00
CA TRP A 410 -11.18 -11.37 16.97
C TRP A 410 -11.74 -10.32 16.01
N VAL A 411 -12.95 -10.57 15.51
CA VAL A 411 -13.48 -9.82 14.37
C VAL A 411 -14.15 -8.52 14.81
N TYR A 412 -14.98 -8.57 15.84
CA TYR A 412 -15.92 -7.49 16.19
C TYR A 412 -15.55 -6.75 17.48
N GLU A 413 -14.65 -7.27 18.30
CA GLU A 413 -14.21 -6.62 19.54
C GLU A 413 -12.88 -5.88 19.38
N SER A 414 -12.67 -4.86 20.23
CA SER A 414 -11.47 -4.03 20.28
C SER A 414 -10.32 -4.78 20.98
N GLY A 415 -9.08 -4.35 20.73
CA GLY A 415 -7.87 -4.94 21.33
C GLY A 415 -7.52 -6.33 20.78
N LEU A 416 -6.58 -7.02 21.43
CA LEU A 416 -6.19 -8.40 21.08
C LEU A 416 -6.89 -9.39 22.03
N PRO A 417 -7.50 -10.48 21.52
CA PRO A 417 -8.07 -11.52 22.37
C PRO A 417 -7.00 -12.27 23.19
N GLU A 418 -7.41 -12.87 24.31
CA GLU A 418 -6.49 -13.61 25.20
C GLU A 418 -5.82 -14.81 24.53
N ASN A 419 -6.43 -15.40 23.50
CA ASN A 419 -5.87 -16.50 22.71
C ASN A 419 -4.96 -16.02 21.56
N CYS A 420 -4.51 -14.77 21.55
CA CYS A 420 -3.62 -14.23 20.54
C CYS A 420 -2.29 -14.99 20.47
N PRO A 421 -1.89 -15.53 19.30
CA PRO A 421 -0.59 -16.17 19.16
C PRO A 421 0.52 -15.12 19.21
N ILE A 422 1.40 -15.20 20.21
CA ILE A 422 2.54 -14.29 20.36
C ILE A 422 3.72 -14.87 19.56
N PRO A 423 4.23 -14.17 18.53
CA PRO A 423 5.38 -14.64 17.77
C PRO A 423 6.67 -14.48 18.58
N GLU A 424 7.60 -15.42 18.40
CA GLU A 424 8.92 -15.39 19.02
C GLU A 424 10.01 -15.63 17.96
N SER A 425 11.17 -14.99 18.13
CA SER A 425 12.31 -15.12 17.21
C SER A 425 13.60 -15.43 17.95
N ARG A 426 14.17 -16.62 17.70
CA ARG A 426 15.48 -17.00 18.24
C ARG A 426 16.62 -16.09 17.77
N GLU A 427 16.48 -15.54 16.56
CA GLU A 427 17.45 -14.63 15.96
C GLU A 427 17.43 -13.28 16.67
N PHE A 428 16.26 -12.78 17.05
CA PHE A 428 16.13 -11.56 17.85
C PHE A 428 16.60 -11.76 19.29
N ALA A 429 16.34 -12.90 19.91
CA ALA A 429 16.95 -13.24 21.19
C ALA A 429 18.49 -13.25 21.14
N ARG A 430 19.09 -13.56 19.96
CA ARG A 430 20.55 -13.43 19.76
C ARG A 430 20.99 -11.98 19.70
N VAL A 431 20.24 -11.14 19.00
CA VAL A 431 20.49 -9.69 18.92
C VAL A 431 20.40 -9.04 20.31
N GLU A 432 19.35 -9.35 21.07
CA GLU A 432 19.12 -8.82 22.43
C GLU A 432 20.28 -9.14 23.38
N ARG A 433 20.84 -10.36 23.31
CA ARG A 433 22.05 -10.71 24.09
C ARG A 433 23.26 -9.86 23.74
N GLU A 434 23.41 -9.47 22.47
CA GLU A 434 24.51 -8.58 22.06
C GLU A 434 24.27 -7.14 22.52
N VAL A 435 23.02 -6.66 22.48
CA VAL A 435 22.62 -5.36 23.05
C VAL A 435 22.91 -5.34 24.55
N GLU A 436 22.53 -6.37 25.30
CA GLU A 436 22.80 -6.48 26.74
C GLU A 436 24.29 -6.45 27.05
N LYS A 437 25.12 -7.18 26.30
CA LYS A 437 26.57 -7.14 26.49
C LYS A 437 27.13 -5.74 26.23
N TRP A 438 26.67 -5.07 25.17
CA TRP A 438 27.10 -3.70 24.85
C TRP A 438 26.69 -2.71 25.96
N LEU A 439 25.45 -2.79 26.45
CA LEU A 439 24.98 -2.00 27.59
C LEU A 439 25.79 -2.24 28.87
N ASN A 440 26.37 -3.45 29.01
CA ASN A 440 27.27 -3.81 30.12
C ASN A 440 28.74 -3.47 29.86
N GLY A 441 29.04 -2.59 28.90
CA GLY A 441 30.37 -2.02 28.66
C GLY A 441 31.23 -2.77 27.65
N MET A 442 30.68 -3.76 26.93
CA MET A 442 31.36 -4.33 25.76
C MET A 442 31.41 -3.28 24.64
N PRO A 443 32.58 -3.00 24.02
CA PRO A 443 32.66 -2.06 22.90
C PRO A 443 31.82 -2.49 21.70
N ALA A 444 31.22 -1.54 20.98
CA ALA A 444 30.33 -1.82 19.84
C ALA A 444 31.02 -2.68 18.76
N ILE A 445 32.31 -2.45 18.51
CA ILE A 445 33.12 -3.25 17.56
C ILE A 445 33.24 -4.74 17.92
N LYS A 446 32.86 -5.13 19.15
CA LYS A 446 32.84 -6.53 19.61
C LYS A 446 31.47 -7.20 19.50
N ILE A 447 30.42 -6.47 19.09
CA ILE A 447 29.11 -7.06 18.82
C ILE A 447 29.26 -8.10 17.70
N ASN A 448 28.79 -9.32 17.97
CA ASN A 448 28.80 -10.37 16.96
C ASN A 448 27.61 -10.20 16.01
N SER A 449 27.81 -9.40 14.96
CA SER A 449 26.84 -9.16 13.90
C SER A 449 27.01 -10.07 12.67
N GLU A 450 27.71 -11.21 12.82
CA GLU A 450 27.90 -12.15 11.71
C GLU A 450 26.53 -12.66 11.21
N ASN A 451 26.32 -12.62 9.89
CA ASN A 451 25.08 -13.01 9.21
C ASN A 451 23.82 -12.20 9.60
N TRP A 452 23.97 -11.05 10.25
CA TRP A 452 22.83 -10.18 10.52
C TRP A 452 22.26 -9.62 9.21
N THR A 453 20.97 -9.85 9.02
CA THR A 453 20.18 -9.21 7.96
C THR A 453 19.70 -7.82 8.40
N ALA A 454 19.08 -7.06 7.52
CA ALA A 454 18.48 -5.78 7.90
C ALA A 454 17.45 -5.90 9.03
N LEU A 455 16.73 -7.03 9.12
CA LEU A 455 15.76 -7.25 10.20
C LEU A 455 16.46 -7.35 11.57
N HIS A 456 17.64 -7.96 11.62
CA HIS A 456 18.45 -8.01 12.84
C HIS A 456 18.90 -6.62 13.26
N TRP A 457 19.38 -5.81 12.31
CA TRP A 457 19.80 -4.43 12.58
C TRP A 457 18.64 -3.53 13.00
N LEU A 458 17.47 -3.72 12.38
CA LEU A 458 16.25 -3.02 12.76
C LEU A 458 15.85 -3.37 14.20
N HIS A 459 15.87 -4.65 14.56
CA HIS A 459 15.61 -5.09 15.92
C HIS A 459 16.67 -4.58 16.89
N PHE A 460 17.95 -4.65 16.53
CA PHE A 460 19.05 -4.12 17.34
C PHE A 460 18.81 -2.67 17.73
N LEU A 461 18.51 -1.80 16.75
CA LEU A 461 18.22 -0.39 17.00
C LEU A 461 16.97 -0.17 17.86
N ARG A 462 15.93 -0.99 17.67
CA ARG A 462 14.68 -0.93 18.45
C ARG A 462 14.85 -1.47 19.88
N SER A 463 15.83 -2.35 20.11
CA SER A 463 16.16 -2.88 21.43
C SER A 463 17.09 -1.98 22.24
N LEU A 464 17.66 -0.92 21.64
CA LEU A 464 18.44 0.08 22.38
C LEU A 464 17.54 0.85 23.37
N PRO A 465 18.06 1.27 24.52
CA PRO A 465 17.31 2.14 25.42
C PRO A 465 16.99 3.47 24.72
N PRO A 466 15.86 4.12 25.05
CA PRO A 466 15.43 5.35 24.38
C PRO A 466 16.46 6.47 24.55
N THR A 467 17.09 6.55 25.73
CA THR A 467 18.10 7.56 26.05
C THR A 467 19.51 6.94 25.98
N LEU A 468 20.37 7.55 25.18
CA LEU A 468 21.77 7.22 24.98
C LEU A 468 22.65 8.45 25.17
N SER A 469 23.84 8.27 25.71
CA SER A 469 24.86 9.33 25.76
C SER A 469 25.36 9.67 24.35
N GLN A 470 25.94 10.87 24.19
CA GLN A 470 26.55 11.28 22.91
C GLN A 470 27.71 10.34 22.55
N GLU A 471 28.45 9.86 23.54
CA GLU A 471 29.53 8.90 23.37
C GLU A 471 29.01 7.56 22.84
N GLN A 472 27.90 7.04 23.37
CA GLN A 472 27.28 5.81 22.88
C GLN A 472 26.72 5.96 21.47
N MET A 473 26.02 7.06 21.19
CA MET A 473 25.53 7.35 19.83
C MET A 473 26.69 7.41 18.83
N LYS A 474 27.76 8.11 19.20
CA LYS A 474 28.97 8.21 18.37
C LYS A 474 29.65 6.86 18.17
N GLU A 475 29.80 6.06 19.22
CA GLU A 475 30.42 4.73 19.13
C GLU A 475 29.68 3.83 18.14
N LEU A 476 28.34 3.78 18.23
CA LEU A 476 27.51 3.00 17.32
C LEU A 476 27.64 3.49 15.87
N ASP A 477 27.62 4.80 15.65
CA ASP A 477 27.69 5.38 14.30
C ASP A 477 29.09 5.25 13.67
N ASP A 478 30.15 5.40 14.47
CA ASP A 478 31.53 5.17 14.01
C ASP A 478 31.77 3.70 13.65
N THR A 479 31.10 2.77 14.34
CA THR A 479 31.26 1.32 14.13
C THR A 479 30.40 0.80 12.98
N PHE A 480 29.13 1.19 12.92
CA PHE A 480 28.12 0.61 12.03
C PHE A 480 27.61 1.56 10.94
N HIS A 481 28.02 2.83 10.97
CA HIS A 481 27.72 3.83 9.94
C HIS A 481 26.22 4.01 9.68
N PHE A 482 25.41 4.01 10.74
CA PHE A 482 23.96 4.12 10.62
C PHE A 482 23.52 5.44 9.97
N THR A 483 24.25 6.53 10.22
CA THR A 483 24.01 7.84 9.58
C THR A 483 24.22 7.81 8.05
N GLN A 484 24.96 6.84 7.51
CA GLN A 484 25.22 6.69 6.07
C GLN A 484 24.49 5.49 5.44
N SER A 485 23.64 4.81 6.21
CA SER A 485 22.90 3.64 5.76
C SER A 485 22.07 3.92 4.50
N GLN A 486 22.18 3.03 3.51
CA GLN A 486 21.38 3.08 2.28
C GLN A 486 20.03 2.37 2.43
N ASN A 487 19.85 1.61 3.53
CA ASN A 487 18.58 0.98 3.85
C ASN A 487 17.69 2.00 4.56
N SER A 488 16.56 2.35 3.92
CA SER A 488 15.67 3.41 4.43
C SER A 488 15.00 3.06 5.75
N GLU A 489 14.74 1.78 6.05
CA GLU A 489 14.14 1.36 7.34
C GLU A 489 15.15 1.48 8.49
N ILE A 490 16.40 1.05 8.27
CA ILE A 490 17.48 1.21 9.26
C ILE A 490 17.77 2.70 9.49
N LEU A 491 17.93 3.47 8.41
CA LEU A 491 18.21 4.90 8.50
C LEU A 491 17.07 5.63 9.22
N PHE A 492 15.81 5.31 8.93
CA PHE A 492 14.66 5.89 9.61
C PHE A 492 14.71 5.69 11.13
N VAL A 493 14.91 4.46 11.60
CA VAL A 493 14.95 4.18 13.05
C VAL A 493 16.15 4.89 13.70
N TRP A 494 17.30 4.89 13.05
CA TRP A 494 18.47 5.64 13.52
C TRP A 494 18.23 7.15 13.60
N LEU A 495 17.56 7.73 12.60
CA LEU A 495 17.22 9.15 12.60
C LEU A 495 16.22 9.50 13.70
N LYS A 496 15.20 8.66 13.95
CA LYS A 496 14.26 8.86 15.08
C LYS A 496 15.02 8.84 16.42
N LEU A 497 15.92 7.88 16.61
CA LEU A 497 16.78 7.79 17.81
C LEU A 497 17.72 9.00 17.94
N SER A 498 18.26 9.48 16.82
CA SER A 498 19.15 10.66 16.77
C SER A 498 18.43 11.96 17.13
N ILE A 499 17.18 12.12 16.69
CA ILE A 499 16.34 13.28 17.07
C ILE A 499 16.09 13.26 18.58
N HIS A 500 15.69 12.10 19.11
CA HIS A 500 15.41 11.91 20.54
C HIS A 500 16.63 12.23 21.41
N ASN A 501 17.82 11.77 20.99
CA ASN A 501 19.07 11.94 21.73
C ASN A 501 19.87 13.18 21.31
N HIS A 502 19.31 14.07 20.49
CA HIS A 502 19.97 15.29 20.00
C HIS A 502 21.36 15.06 19.37
N TYR A 503 21.52 13.94 18.65
CA TYR A 503 22.79 13.55 18.03
C TYR A 503 23.03 14.33 16.72
N SER A 504 23.74 15.45 16.83
CA SER A 504 23.91 16.43 15.74
C SER A 504 24.66 15.92 14.51
N ALA A 505 25.44 14.83 14.60
CA ALA A 505 26.15 14.30 13.43
C ALA A 505 25.19 13.75 12.36
N ALA A 506 23.97 13.35 12.75
CA ALA A 506 22.93 12.89 11.84
C ALA A 506 22.11 14.04 11.20
N ASP A 507 22.34 15.30 11.58
CA ASP A 507 21.47 16.43 11.24
C ASP A 507 21.35 16.70 9.75
N SER A 508 22.47 16.59 9.03
CA SER A 508 22.49 16.79 7.57
C SER A 508 21.78 15.65 6.86
N THR A 509 21.97 14.41 7.33
CA THR A 509 21.27 13.24 6.78
C THR A 509 19.77 13.33 7.03
N LEU A 510 19.34 13.72 8.23
CA LEU A 510 17.93 13.93 8.57
C LEU A 510 17.27 14.91 7.61
N GLN A 511 17.89 16.08 7.41
CA GLN A 511 17.37 17.09 6.49
C GLN A 511 17.29 16.54 5.06
N ASN A 512 18.34 15.89 4.57
CA ASN A 512 18.34 15.32 3.22
C ASN A 512 17.25 14.24 3.04
N PHE A 513 17.07 13.39 4.05
CA PHE A 513 16.07 12.33 4.04
C PHE A 513 14.65 12.92 3.98
N LEU A 514 14.32 13.90 4.83
CA LEU A 514 13.03 14.58 4.81
C LEU A 514 12.79 15.38 3.51
N MET A 515 13.84 15.93 2.88
CA MET A 515 13.72 16.64 1.60
C MET A 515 13.50 15.71 0.40
N THR A 516 13.90 14.44 0.51
CA THR A 516 13.91 13.51 -0.63
C THR A 516 12.78 12.49 -0.57
N VAL A 517 12.42 12.00 0.62
CA VAL A 517 11.47 10.90 0.80
C VAL A 517 10.08 11.45 1.14
N GLY A 518 9.04 11.01 0.42
CA GLY A 518 7.65 11.38 0.65
C GLY A 518 6.79 10.31 1.34
N ARG A 519 7.36 9.12 1.64
CA ARG A 519 6.65 7.99 2.25
C ARG A 519 6.21 8.34 3.68
N ARG A 520 4.89 8.36 3.93
CA ARG A 520 4.29 8.80 5.21
C ARG A 520 4.80 8.00 6.41
N LYS A 521 5.02 6.68 6.24
CA LYS A 521 5.60 5.78 7.27
C LYS A 521 6.89 6.34 7.88
N PHE A 522 7.70 7.05 7.10
CA PHE A 522 8.97 7.59 7.59
C PHE A 522 8.86 9.05 8.02
N VAL A 523 8.30 9.91 7.18
CA VAL A 523 8.34 11.36 7.43
C VAL A 523 7.47 11.78 8.59
N LEU A 524 6.27 11.17 8.75
CA LEU A 524 5.32 11.58 9.79
C LEU A 524 5.87 11.29 11.21
N PRO A 525 6.39 10.09 11.52
CA PRO A 525 7.00 9.85 12.82
C PRO A 525 8.24 10.70 13.10
N LEU A 526 9.07 11.00 12.08
CA LEU A 526 10.24 11.88 12.25
C LEU A 526 9.79 13.31 12.63
N TYR A 527 8.80 13.87 11.94
CA TYR A 527 8.25 15.18 12.32
C TYR A 527 7.61 15.15 13.71
N LYS A 528 6.82 14.11 14.04
CA LYS A 528 6.26 13.93 15.40
C LYS A 528 7.35 13.91 16.48
N GLU A 529 8.49 13.26 16.23
CA GLU A 529 9.60 13.25 17.18
C GLU A 529 10.25 14.64 17.31
N MET A 530 10.48 15.33 16.19
CA MET A 530 11.11 16.66 16.20
C MET A 530 10.28 17.69 16.98
N ILE A 531 8.96 17.67 16.86
CA ILE A 531 8.08 18.67 17.49
C ILE A 531 7.95 18.50 19.00
N LYS A 532 8.52 17.45 19.60
CA LYS A 532 8.54 17.27 21.07
C LYS A 532 9.35 18.35 21.80
N THR A 533 10.14 19.14 21.08
CA THR A 533 10.88 20.29 21.64
C THR A 533 10.61 21.54 20.81
N GLU A 534 10.63 22.73 21.42
CA GLU A 534 10.42 24.00 20.70
C GLU A 534 11.47 24.24 19.59
N LYS A 535 12.75 23.99 19.91
CA LYS A 535 13.85 24.10 18.93
C LYS A 535 13.66 23.10 17.78
N GLY A 536 13.23 21.88 18.08
CA GLY A 536 12.95 20.86 17.08
C GLY A 536 11.73 21.21 16.21
N LYS A 537 10.66 21.78 16.79
CA LYS A 537 9.50 22.29 16.06
C LYS A 537 9.88 23.39 15.07
N GLN A 538 10.72 24.34 15.48
CA GLN A 538 11.22 25.38 14.57
C GLN A 538 11.99 24.78 13.39
N ARG A 539 12.95 23.89 13.66
CA ARG A 539 13.74 23.24 12.62
C ARG A 539 12.89 22.35 11.70
N ALA A 540 11.93 21.62 12.26
CA ALA A 540 10.96 20.83 11.49
C ALA A 540 10.21 21.71 10.49
N ARG A 541 9.72 22.87 10.93
CA ARG A 541 9.04 23.83 10.06
C ARG A 541 9.94 24.37 8.94
N GLU A 542 11.19 24.71 9.24
CA GLU A 542 12.15 25.20 8.24
C GLU A 542 12.46 24.18 7.14
N ILE A 543 12.59 22.90 7.50
CA ILE A 543 12.77 21.80 6.55
C ILE A 543 11.48 21.57 5.77
N TYR A 544 10.35 21.48 6.46
CA TYR A 544 9.06 21.17 5.87
C TYR A 544 8.63 22.20 4.84
N LEU A 545 8.82 23.51 5.08
CA LEU A 545 8.49 24.55 4.10
C LEU A 545 9.23 24.39 2.77
N LYS A 546 10.40 23.74 2.76
CA LYS A 546 11.16 23.43 1.54
C LYS A 546 10.73 22.08 0.93
N ALA A 547 10.39 21.10 1.77
CA ALA A 547 10.01 19.75 1.35
C ALA A 547 8.55 19.67 0.86
N ARG A 548 7.64 20.51 1.38
CA ARG A 548 6.18 20.37 1.25
C ARG A 548 5.71 20.24 -0.19
N SER A 549 6.25 21.04 -1.12
CA SER A 549 5.87 20.99 -2.54
C SER A 549 6.25 19.69 -3.25
N HIS A 550 7.14 18.89 -2.65
CA HIS A 550 7.58 17.59 -3.15
C HIS A 550 6.77 16.42 -2.57
N TYR A 551 5.98 16.65 -1.52
CA TYR A 551 5.17 15.62 -0.91
C TYR A 551 3.85 15.41 -1.67
N HIS A 552 3.39 14.17 -1.66
CA HIS A 552 2.04 13.84 -2.10
C HIS A 552 0.99 14.50 -1.19
N PRO A 553 -0.21 14.88 -1.71
CA PRO A 553 -1.32 15.40 -0.90
C PRO A 553 -1.61 14.64 0.40
N VAL A 554 -1.74 13.32 0.32
CA VAL A 554 -1.89 12.44 1.51
C VAL A 554 -0.81 12.68 2.58
N THR A 555 0.44 12.91 2.16
CA THR A 555 1.56 13.15 3.09
C THR A 555 1.51 14.55 3.68
N TYR A 556 1.41 15.61 2.87
CA TYR A 556 1.43 16.98 3.41
C TYR A 556 0.17 17.30 4.23
N LEU A 557 -1.00 16.77 3.87
CA LEU A 557 -2.24 16.96 4.64
C LEU A 557 -2.15 16.33 6.05
N SER A 558 -1.29 15.32 6.22
CA SER A 558 -1.02 14.71 7.53
C SER A 558 -0.03 15.52 8.38
N ILE A 559 0.81 16.37 7.78
CA ILE A 559 1.90 17.10 8.45
C ILE A 559 1.55 18.57 8.66
N ASP A 560 0.79 19.19 7.74
CA ASP A 560 0.35 20.58 7.83
C ASP A 560 -0.22 20.96 9.21
N PRO A 561 -1.13 20.13 9.82
CA PRO A 561 -1.67 20.43 11.15
C PRO A 561 -0.62 20.34 12.27
N LEU A 562 0.43 19.53 12.12
CA LEU A 562 1.47 19.36 13.13
C LEU A 562 2.43 20.55 13.20
N LEU A 563 2.58 21.29 12.10
CA LEU A 563 3.58 22.35 11.93
C LEU A 563 2.97 23.74 11.75
N ASP A 564 1.66 23.88 11.99
CA ASP A 564 0.91 25.13 11.86
C ASP A 564 1.10 25.79 10.48
N VAL A 565 1.07 24.98 9.42
CA VAL A 565 1.16 25.44 8.02
C VAL A 565 -0.23 25.44 7.41
N SER A 566 -0.74 26.63 7.06
CA SER A 566 -1.99 26.77 6.32
C SER A 566 -1.74 26.47 4.84
N GLY A 567 -2.61 25.62 4.26
CA GLY A 567 -2.47 25.07 2.92
C GLY A 567 -2.72 26.03 1.77
#